data_AF-A0A9P8VZD2-F1
#
_entry.id   AF-A0A9P8VZD2-F1
#
_cell.length_a   1.000
_cell.length_b   1.000
_cell.length_c   1.000
_cell.angle_alpha   90.00
_cell.angle_beta   90.00
_cell.angle_gamma   90.00
#
_symmetry.space_group_name_H-M   'P 1'
#
loop_
_entity.id
_entity.type
_entity.pdbx_description
1 polymer ?
#
loop_
_entity_poly.entity_id
_entity_poly.type
_entity_poly.pdbx_seq_one_letter_code
_entity_poly.pdbx_strand_id
1 'polypeptide(L)'
;MPREQRRSNVRRANVTACSRCRSRKQRCDQNIPACSNCERAGVECVSTDIDGRVAPRSYMRSLEDRIAYLEAQLSAHGIEDGDMLSPNFSPSSERDLGPSSTLSQETDRDSRENARLALALRPIARLG
;
A
#
# COMPACT_ATOMS: atom_id res chain seq x y z
N MET A 1 -30.19 27.64 -4.35
CA MET A 1 -28.73 27.39 -4.42
C MET A 1 -28.41 26.14 -3.59
N PRO A 2 -28.31 24.93 -4.17
CA PRO A 2 -28.13 23.74 -3.35
C PRO A 2 -26.63 23.55 -3.05
N ARG A 3 -26.25 23.84 -1.81
CA ARG A 3 -25.07 23.25 -1.17
C ARG A 3 -25.53 21.94 -0.55
N GLU A 4 -24.81 20.85 -0.80
CA GLU A 4 -24.42 19.81 0.18
C GLU A 4 -23.95 18.53 -0.54
N GLN A 5 -22.76 18.53 -1.14
CA GLN A 5 -22.03 17.26 -1.31
C GLN A 5 -21.19 17.04 -0.07
N ARG A 6 -21.80 16.43 0.93
CA ARG A 6 -21.15 15.89 2.12
C ARG A 6 -20.22 14.77 1.65
N ARG A 7 -19.01 15.12 1.21
CA ARG A 7 -17.96 14.17 0.85
C ARG A 7 -17.77 13.24 2.05
N SER A 8 -18.15 11.98 1.89
CA SER A 8 -17.97 10.94 2.88
C SER A 8 -16.53 11.00 3.38
N ASN A 9 -16.38 11.42 4.63
CA ASN A 9 -15.11 11.59 5.30
C ASN A 9 -14.60 10.21 5.77
N VAL A 10 -14.56 9.25 4.83
CA VAL A 10 -13.66 8.11 4.95
C VAL A 10 -12.30 8.75 4.94
N ARG A 11 -11.72 8.96 6.14
CA ARG A 11 -10.35 9.43 6.26
C ARG A 11 -9.53 8.48 5.40
N ARG A 12 -9.09 8.93 4.23
CA ARG A 12 -8.07 8.27 3.38
C ARG A 12 -6.75 8.34 4.14
N ALA A 13 -6.73 7.76 5.34
CA ALA A 13 -5.82 8.13 6.41
C ALA A 13 -4.36 7.81 6.07
N ASN A 14 -4.11 7.03 5.01
CA ASN A 14 -2.76 6.54 4.70
C ASN A 14 -2.34 6.82 3.25
N VAL A 15 -3.05 7.65 2.48
CA VAL A 15 -2.65 7.93 1.09
C VAL A 15 -1.67 9.11 1.06
N THR A 16 -0.40 8.76 0.95
CA THR A 16 0.73 9.70 0.83
C THR A 16 0.60 10.61 -0.40
N ALA A 17 0.81 11.92 -0.23
CA ALA A 17 0.92 12.86 -1.34
C ALA A 17 1.96 12.40 -2.38
N CYS A 18 1.69 12.62 -3.68
CA CYS A 18 2.64 12.26 -4.73
C CYS A 18 3.99 13.01 -4.59
N SER A 19 5.06 12.45 -5.17
CA SER A 19 6.42 12.99 -5.11
C SER A 19 6.47 14.46 -5.54
N ARG A 20 5.85 14.80 -6.67
CA ARG A 20 5.80 16.16 -7.20
C ARG A 20 5.08 17.15 -6.26
N CYS A 21 3.93 16.75 -5.70
CA CYS A 21 3.22 17.60 -4.76
C CYS A 21 3.99 17.78 -3.44
N ARG A 22 4.70 16.75 -2.97
CA ARG A 22 5.64 16.84 -1.83
C ARG A 22 6.76 17.83 -2.12
N SER A 23 7.46 17.69 -3.26
CA SER A 23 8.57 18.58 -3.64
C SER A 23 8.14 20.04 -3.78
N ARG A 24 6.92 20.28 -4.30
CA ARG A 24 6.35 21.63 -4.44
C ARG A 24 5.63 22.14 -3.19
N LYS A 25 5.57 21.35 -2.11
CA LYS A 25 4.88 21.69 -0.86
C LYS A 25 3.42 22.13 -1.06
N GLN A 26 2.72 21.48 -1.99
CA GLN A 26 1.32 21.78 -2.33
C GLN A 26 0.39 20.61 -1.96
N ARG A 27 -0.90 20.90 -1.79
CA ARG A 27 -1.90 19.87 -1.45
C ARG A 27 -2.10 18.90 -2.62
N CYS A 28 -2.00 17.60 -2.34
CA CYS A 28 -2.33 16.53 -3.28
C CYS A 28 -3.77 16.07 -3.03
N ASP A 29 -4.60 16.08 -4.08
CA ASP A 29 -5.99 15.59 -4.07
C ASP A 29 -6.08 14.05 -4.13
N GLN A 30 -4.97 13.38 -4.46
CA GLN A 30 -4.81 11.92 -4.41
C GLN A 30 -5.82 11.16 -5.29
N ASN A 31 -6.29 11.77 -6.37
CA ASN A 31 -7.04 11.06 -7.38
C ASN A 31 -6.15 10.02 -8.10
N ILE A 32 -6.79 8.96 -8.60
CA ILE A 32 -6.20 7.88 -9.40
C ILE A 32 -6.84 8.00 -10.79
N PRO A 33 -6.09 7.88 -11.90
CA PRO A 33 -4.68 7.47 -12.02
C PRO A 33 -3.66 8.57 -11.72
N ALA A 34 -4.08 9.83 -11.67
CA ALA A 34 -3.22 10.96 -11.34
C ALA A 34 -3.97 11.99 -10.50
N CYS A 35 -3.25 12.70 -9.63
CA CYS A 35 -3.80 13.86 -8.94
C CYS A 35 -4.00 15.02 -9.92
N SER A 36 -5.01 15.88 -9.69
CA SER A 36 -5.37 16.98 -10.58
C SER A 36 -4.20 17.94 -10.87
N ASN A 37 -3.27 18.11 -9.93
CA ASN A 37 -2.08 18.93 -10.17
C ASN A 37 -1.09 18.30 -11.16
N CYS A 38 -0.94 16.98 -11.14
CA CYS A 38 -0.10 16.24 -12.08
C CYS A 38 -0.77 16.14 -13.45
N GLU A 39 -2.07 15.87 -13.47
CA GLU A 39 -2.89 15.83 -14.68
C GLU A 39 -2.83 17.16 -15.45
N ARG A 40 -3.09 18.30 -14.78
CA ARG A 40 -3.00 19.63 -15.40
C ARG A 40 -1.60 20.00 -15.91
N ALA A 41 -0.57 19.36 -15.37
CA ALA A 41 0.80 19.60 -15.77
C ALA A 41 1.27 18.62 -16.86
N GLY A 42 0.47 17.63 -17.24
CA GLY A 42 0.84 16.61 -18.21
C GLY A 42 2.04 15.76 -17.78
N VAL A 43 2.23 15.55 -16.48
CA VAL A 43 3.35 14.75 -15.94
C VAL A 43 2.86 13.52 -15.20
N GLU A 44 3.68 12.47 -15.18
CA GLU A 44 3.38 11.24 -14.46
C GLU A 44 3.21 11.50 -12.95
N CYS A 45 2.19 10.89 -12.37
CA CYS A 45 1.89 11.01 -10.95
C CYS A 45 2.48 9.84 -10.17
N VAL A 46 3.60 10.06 -9.49
CA VAL A 46 4.34 8.99 -8.80
C VAL A 46 4.14 9.08 -7.28
N SER A 47 3.86 7.95 -6.64
CA SER A 47 3.83 7.81 -5.17
C SER A 47 5.07 7.07 -4.67
N THR A 48 5.46 7.40 -3.44
CA THR A 48 6.41 6.60 -2.68
C THR A 48 5.64 5.91 -1.56
N ASP A 49 5.74 4.59 -1.48
CA ASP A 49 5.12 3.78 -0.43
C ASP A 49 5.86 3.93 0.90
N ILE A 50 5.31 3.37 1.98
CA ILE A 50 5.91 3.33 3.32
C ILE A 50 7.24 2.57 3.28
N ASP A 51 7.33 1.53 2.45
CA ASP A 51 8.56 0.76 2.21
C ASP A 51 9.60 1.51 1.35
N GLY A 52 9.36 2.78 1.01
CA GLY A 52 10.24 3.59 0.18
C GLY A 52 10.20 3.25 -1.32
N ARG A 53 9.37 2.29 -1.72
CA ARG A 53 9.21 1.91 -3.13
C ARG A 53 8.52 3.00 -3.93
N VAL A 54 9.03 3.27 -5.12
CA VAL A 54 8.50 4.30 -6.04
C VAL A 54 7.61 3.62 -7.08
N ALA A 55 6.34 3.99 -7.13
CA ALA A 55 5.39 3.42 -8.08
C ALA A 55 4.48 4.52 -8.69
N PRO A 56 4.23 4.49 -10.01
CA PRO A 56 3.23 5.34 -10.64
C PRO A 56 1.83 5.06 -10.08
N ARG A 57 1.02 6.11 -9.88
CA ARG A 57 -0.37 5.96 -9.46
C ARG A 57 -1.27 5.34 -10.54
N SER A 58 -0.85 5.41 -11.79
CA SER A 58 -1.47 4.72 -12.91
C SER A 58 -1.25 3.21 -12.90
N TYR A 59 -0.37 2.69 -12.03
CA TYR A 59 0.02 1.28 -12.06
C TYR A 59 -1.18 0.35 -11.81
N MET A 60 -2.06 0.68 -10.86
CA MET A 60 -3.30 -0.09 -10.62
C MET A 60 -4.14 -0.23 -11.89
N ARG A 61 -4.37 0.88 -12.60
CA ARG A 61 -5.09 0.89 -13.88
C ARG A 61 -4.41 -0.01 -14.92
N SER A 62 -3.09 0.08 -15.04
CA SER A 62 -2.35 -0.77 -15.99
C SER A 62 -2.41 -2.26 -15.65
N LEU A 63 -2.46 -2.59 -14.36
CA LEU A 63 -2.66 -3.96 -13.91
C LEU A 63 -4.07 -4.46 -14.23
N GLU A 64 -5.09 -3.64 -13.96
CA GLU A 64 -6.48 -3.95 -14.32
C GLU A 64 -6.63 -4.18 -15.83
N ASP A 65 -6.07 -3.29 -16.66
CA ASP A 65 -6.09 -3.42 -18.12
C ASP A 65 -5.36 -4.71 -18.56
N ARG A 66 -4.25 -5.05 -17.91
CA ARG A 66 -3.49 -6.27 -18.21
C ARG A 66 -4.26 -7.52 -17.81
N ILE A 67 -4.91 -7.51 -16.65
CA ILE A 67 -5.77 -8.60 -16.17
C ILE A 67 -6.91 -8.81 -17.17
N ALA A 68 -7.65 -7.75 -17.52
CA ALA A 68 -8.74 -7.83 -18.48
C ALA A 68 -8.29 -8.37 -19.85
N TYR A 69 -7.11 -7.96 -20.33
CA TYR A 69 -6.53 -8.51 -21.55
C TYR A 69 -6.23 -10.01 -21.45
N LEU A 70 -5.65 -10.46 -20.33
CA LEU A 70 -5.32 -11.86 -20.12
C LEU A 70 -6.57 -12.73 -19.97
N GLU A 71 -7.57 -12.26 -19.23
CA GLU A 71 -8.89 -12.91 -19.08
C GLU A 71 -9.58 -13.06 -20.45
N ALA A 72 -9.51 -12.03 -21.31
CA ALA A 72 -10.02 -12.11 -22.68
C ALA A 72 -9.26 -13.15 -23.54
N GLN A 73 -7.95 -13.30 -23.34
CA GLN A 73 -7.18 -14.35 -24.04
C GLN A 73 -7.54 -15.75 -23.54
N LEU A 74 -7.66 -15.94 -22.22
CA LEU A 74 -7.98 -17.25 -21.64
C LEU A 74 -9.38 -17.73 -22.07
N SER A 75 -10.37 -16.84 -22.01
CA SER A 75 -11.72 -17.12 -22.49
C SER A 75 -11.76 -17.47 -23.99
N ALA A 76 -10.97 -16.77 -24.83
CA ALA A 76 -10.87 -17.10 -26.25
C ALA A 76 -10.29 -18.50 -26.52
N HIS A 77 -9.48 -19.04 -25.60
CA HIS A 77 -8.95 -20.40 -25.66
C HIS A 77 -9.82 -21.44 -24.94
N GLY A 78 -11.02 -21.06 -24.45
CA GLY A 78 -11.93 -21.96 -23.72
C GLY A 78 -11.42 -22.37 -22.35
N ILE A 79 -10.48 -21.60 -21.78
CA ILE A 79 -10.01 -21.76 -20.41
C ILE A 79 -10.88 -20.84 -19.56
N GLU A 80 -11.93 -21.40 -18.99
CA GLU A 80 -12.79 -20.73 -18.03
C GLU A 80 -12.13 -20.82 -16.64
N ASP A 81 -12.13 -19.73 -15.88
CA ASP A 81 -11.67 -19.69 -14.49
C ASP A 81 -12.66 -20.46 -13.60
N GLY A 82 -12.69 -21.78 -13.78
CA GLY A 82 -13.55 -22.70 -13.06
C GLY A 82 -13.08 -22.86 -11.62
N ASP A 83 -13.82 -22.25 -10.71
CA ASP A 83 -14.19 -22.76 -9.38
C ASP A 83 -13.10 -23.58 -8.66
N MET A 84 -12.02 -22.90 -8.26
CA MET A 84 -11.20 -23.40 -7.16
C MET A 84 -10.95 -22.25 -6.19
N LEU A 85 -11.59 -22.39 -5.02
CA LEU A 85 -11.48 -21.59 -3.81
C LEU A 85 -12.51 -20.45 -3.69
N SER A 86 -13.70 -20.80 -3.23
CA SER A 86 -14.34 -20.03 -2.17
C SER A 86 -13.69 -20.46 -0.86
N PRO A 87 -12.74 -19.72 -0.26
CA PRO A 87 -12.53 -19.85 1.16
C PRO A 87 -13.85 -19.42 1.78
N ASN A 88 -14.60 -20.38 2.31
CA ASN A 88 -15.73 -20.12 3.17
C ASN A 88 -15.24 -19.34 4.41
N PHE A 89 -15.03 -18.04 4.25
CA PHE A 89 -14.86 -17.13 5.36
C PHE A 89 -16.28 -16.78 5.81
N SER A 90 -16.90 -17.71 6.54
CA SER A 90 -18.04 -17.38 7.38
C SER A 90 -17.48 -16.54 8.54
N PRO A 91 -17.72 -15.22 8.61
CA PRO A 91 -17.44 -14.46 9.81
C PRO A 91 -18.60 -14.73 10.77
N SER A 92 -18.62 -15.92 11.35
CA SER A 92 -19.62 -16.24 12.36
C SER A 92 -19.29 -15.47 13.63
N SER A 93 -20.15 -14.50 13.93
CA SER A 93 -20.51 -14.04 15.26
C SER A 93 -19.42 -13.37 16.12
N GLU A 94 -19.54 -12.06 16.18
CA GLU A 94 -19.45 -11.19 17.37
C GLU A 94 -19.09 -11.90 18.68
N ARG A 95 -17.91 -11.58 19.21
CA ARG A 95 -17.71 -11.53 20.66
C ARG A 95 -17.22 -10.15 21.04
N ASP A 96 -18.22 -9.35 21.39
CA ASP A 96 -18.16 -8.21 22.29
C ASP A 96 -17.25 -8.53 23.48
N LEU A 97 -16.10 -7.86 23.57
CA LEU A 97 -15.39 -7.66 24.84
C LEU A 97 -14.84 -6.24 24.84
N GLY A 98 -15.69 -5.32 25.31
CA GLY A 98 -15.29 -4.02 25.82
C GLY A 98 -14.33 -4.12 27.03
N PRO A 99 -13.83 -2.97 27.50
CA PRO A 99 -12.45 -2.81 27.94
C PRO A 99 -12.24 -3.08 29.43
N SER A 100 -11.10 -3.67 29.78
CA SER A 100 -10.52 -3.47 31.11
C SER A 100 -9.01 -3.73 31.12
N SER A 101 -8.27 -2.65 31.38
CA SER A 101 -7.10 -2.55 32.24
C SER A 101 -6.01 -3.64 32.21
N THR A 102 -4.80 -3.15 31.94
CA THR A 102 -3.50 -3.53 32.56
C THR A 102 -2.99 -4.95 32.32
N LEU A 103 -1.89 -5.09 31.57
CA LEU A 103 -0.57 -5.41 32.15
C LEU A 103 0.56 -5.32 31.10
N SER A 104 1.43 -4.35 31.34
CA SER A 104 2.87 -4.30 31.10
C SER A 104 3.62 -5.51 30.51
N GLN A 105 4.58 -5.17 29.62
CA GLN A 105 5.94 -5.73 29.50
C GLN A 105 6.13 -7.10 28.83
N GLU A 106 6.52 -7.09 27.54
CA GLU A 106 7.52 -8.01 26.99
C GLU A 106 8.08 -7.53 25.64
N THR A 107 8.87 -6.45 25.66
CA THR A 107 9.73 -6.06 24.53
C THR A 107 11.20 -6.21 24.94
N ASP A 108 11.66 -7.44 25.17
CA ASP A 108 13.07 -7.68 25.58
C ASP A 108 13.59 -9.09 25.23
N ARG A 109 13.20 -9.65 24.07
CA ARG A 109 13.76 -10.94 23.61
C ARG A 109 14.55 -10.89 22.29
N ASP A 110 14.32 -9.89 21.44
CA ASP A 110 14.91 -9.84 20.09
C ASP A 110 16.27 -9.10 20.02
N SER A 111 16.60 -8.25 21.00
CA SER A 111 17.82 -7.43 20.95
C SER A 111 19.12 -8.18 21.28
N ARG A 112 19.05 -9.37 21.88
CA ARG A 112 20.24 -10.17 22.21
C ARG A 112 20.74 -11.03 21.05
N GLU A 113 19.87 -11.37 20.10
CA GLU A 113 20.23 -12.20 18.95
C GLU A 113 20.94 -11.37 17.88
N ASN A 114 20.44 -10.16 17.59
CA ASN A 114 21.07 -9.22 16.67
C ASN A 114 22.43 -8.68 17.17
N ALA A 115 22.66 -8.62 18.47
CA ALA A 115 23.95 -8.21 19.04
C ALA A 115 25.08 -9.26 18.86
N ARG A 116 24.74 -10.55 18.72
CA ARG A 116 25.72 -11.62 18.50
C ARG A 116 26.23 -11.69 17.07
N LEU A 117 25.41 -11.31 16.09
CA LEU A 117 25.78 -11.26 14.67
C LEU A 117 26.71 -10.07 14.35
N ALA A 118 26.64 -8.97 15.10
CA ALA A 118 27.45 -7.77 14.86
C ALA A 118 28.94 -7.91 15.23
N LEU A 119 29.34 -8.90 16.04
CA LEU A 119 30.76 -9.15 16.37
C LEU A 119 31.49 -10.02 15.33
N ALA A 120 30.78 -10.63 14.39
CA ALA A 120 31.36 -11.58 13.43
C ALA A 120 31.97 -10.93 12.17
N LEU A 121 31.88 -9.61 12.02
CA LEU A 121 32.47 -8.88 10.89
C LEU A 121 33.48 -7.85 11.39
N ARG A 122 34.59 -8.34 11.93
CA ARG A 122 35.80 -7.52 12.07
C ARG A 122 36.39 -7.28 10.66
N PRO A 123 36.50 -6.04 10.18
CA PRO A 123 37.20 -5.78 8.93
C PRO A 123 38.69 -6.10 9.12
N ILE A 124 39.23 -6.99 8.28
CA ILE A 124 40.67 -7.19 8.18
C ILE A 124 41.25 -5.90 7.60
N ALA A 125 41.90 -5.10 8.44
CA ALA A 125 42.83 -4.08 7.97
C ALA A 125 43.89 -4.77 7.10
N ARG A 126 43.95 -4.42 5.81
CA ARG A 126 45.12 -4.70 4.99
C ARG A 126 45.71 -3.38 4.50
N LEU A 127 46.93 -3.17 4.97
CA LEU A 127 47.91 -2.17 4.58
C LEU A 127 48.21 -2.26 3.08
N GLY A 128 48.45 -1.11 2.46
CA GLY A 128 48.89 -0.95 1.07
C GLY A 128 48.83 0.51 0.66
#